data_AF-A0A512BKY1-F1
#
_entry.id   AF-A0A512BKY1-F1
#
_cell.length_a   1.000
_cell.length_b   1.000
_cell.length_c   1.000
_cell.angle_alpha   90.00
_cell.angle_beta   90.00
_cell.angle_gamma   90.00
#
_symmetry.space_group_name_H-M   'P 1'
#
loop_
_entity.id
_entity.type
_entity.pdbx_description
1 polymer ?
#
loop_
_entity_poly.entity_id
_entity_poly.type
_entity_poly.pdbx_seq_one_letter_code
_entity_poly.pdbx_strand_id
1 'polypeptide(L)'
;MTPEHERLAAEYVIGLLDGDDQRIAQRLVENDPGFQAAVAQWQARLAELDATAPPVLPGAELWSRIETGLDEESATLRVEDPAPPVIPSPRAAFAALWRSLSFWRVAGIAGAFASLLLALGVGLLATRAVREPVLIAVLLTEQNRPAAVVNAFADGNAELIPLEAIPVPPGQALEIWTLWDRA
;
A
#
# COMPACT_ATOMS: atom_id res chain seq x y z
N MET A 1 -27.72 -25.19 20.00
CA MET A 1 -27.85 -24.06 20.95
C MET A 1 -29.00 -24.42 21.89
N THR A 2 -28.83 -24.27 23.21
CA THR A 2 -29.90 -24.60 24.16
C THR A 2 -30.84 -23.39 24.33
N PRO A 3 -32.13 -23.60 24.65
CA PRO A 3 -33.07 -22.51 24.93
C PRO A 3 -32.60 -21.59 26.06
N GLU A 4 -31.83 -22.13 27.02
CA GLU A 4 -31.25 -21.33 28.10
C GLU A 4 -30.13 -20.39 27.62
N HIS A 5 -29.30 -20.81 26.67
CA HIS A 5 -28.28 -19.93 26.09
C HIS A 5 -28.91 -18.80 25.26
N GLU A 6 -30.03 -19.08 24.57
CA GLU A 6 -30.79 -18.06 23.83
C GLU A 6 -31.37 -16.98 24.75
N ARG A 7 -31.94 -17.40 25.90
CA ARG A 7 -32.46 -16.49 26.92
C ARG A 7 -31.33 -15.67 27.55
N LEU A 8 -30.24 -16.32 27.95
CA LEU A 8 -29.09 -15.65 28.56
C LEU A 8 -28.46 -14.63 27.61
N ALA A 9 -28.37 -14.94 26.31
CA ALA A 9 -27.90 -13.99 25.30
C ALA A 9 -28.84 -12.77 25.16
N ALA A 10 -30.16 -12.97 25.22
CA ALA A 10 -31.13 -11.88 25.18
C ALA A 10 -30.97 -10.94 26.39
N GLU A 11 -30.90 -11.52 27.59
CA GLU A 11 -30.73 -10.77 28.85
C GLU A 11 -29.38 -10.04 28.88
N TYR A 12 -28.33 -10.67 28.35
CA TYR A 12 -27.01 -10.05 28.20
C TYR A 12 -27.06 -8.81 27.29
N VAL A 13 -27.71 -8.90 26.12
CA VAL A 13 -27.78 -7.78 25.16
C VAL A 13 -28.59 -6.61 25.70
N ILE A 14 -29.68 -6.87 26.44
CA ILE A 14 -30.52 -5.82 27.04
C ILE A 14 -29.86 -5.25 28.32
N GLY A 15 -28.84 -5.92 28.87
CA GLY A 15 -28.14 -5.48 30.08
C GLY A 15 -28.90 -5.79 31.37
N LEU A 16 -29.68 -6.87 31.39
CA LEU A 16 -30.47 -7.32 32.56
C LEU A 16 -29.74 -8.35 33.44
N LEU A 17 -28.48 -8.66 33.13
CA LEU A 17 -27.71 -9.65 33.88
C LEU A 17 -26.89 -9.01 35.00
N ASP A 18 -26.93 -9.65 36.17
CA ASP A 18 -26.28 -9.20 37.39
C ASP A 18 -25.33 -10.28 37.91
N GLY A 19 -24.26 -9.86 38.60
CA GLY A 19 -23.43 -10.77 39.41
C GLY A 19 -22.84 -11.94 38.62
N ASP A 20 -23.21 -13.16 39.02
CA ASP A 20 -22.65 -14.39 38.46
C ASP A 20 -23.09 -14.65 37.01
N ASP A 21 -24.34 -14.33 36.66
CA ASP A 21 -24.85 -14.55 35.30
C ASP A 21 -24.17 -13.63 34.30
N GLN A 22 -23.86 -12.39 34.70
CA GLN A 22 -23.08 -11.46 33.89
C GLN A 22 -21.67 -12.00 33.61
N ARG A 23 -21.00 -12.55 34.64
CA ARG A 23 -19.67 -13.18 34.51
C ARG A 23 -19.71 -14.45 33.65
N ILE A 24 -20.79 -15.22 33.71
CA ILE A 24 -20.97 -16.39 32.86
C ILE A 24 -21.15 -15.96 31.41
N ALA A 25 -22.04 -14.99 31.16
CA ALA A 25 -22.27 -14.47 29.81
C ALA A 25 -21.01 -13.85 29.20
N GLN A 26 -20.24 -13.05 29.94
CA GLN A 26 -18.96 -12.49 29.48
C GLN A 26 -17.98 -13.58 29.03
N ARG A 27 -17.80 -14.62 29.84
CA ARG A 27 -16.94 -15.77 29.49
C ARG A 27 -17.46 -16.51 28.26
N LEU A 28 -18.77 -16.66 28.11
CA LEU A 28 -19.37 -17.31 26.94
C LEU A 28 -19.20 -16.48 25.67
N VAL A 29 -19.33 -15.15 25.74
CA VAL A 29 -19.03 -14.24 24.61
C VAL A 29 -17.59 -14.39 24.16
N GLU A 30 -16.64 -14.53 25.08
CA GLU A 30 -15.22 -14.68 24.72
C GLU A 30 -14.89 -16.05 24.10
N ASN A 31 -15.56 -17.12 24.53
CA ASN A 31 -15.08 -18.49 24.28
C ASN A 31 -16.04 -19.39 23.46
N ASP A 32 -17.33 -19.07 23.35
CA ASP A 32 -18.33 -19.90 22.65
C ASP A 32 -18.89 -19.22 21.39
N PRO A 33 -18.51 -19.68 20.18
CA PRO A 33 -19.03 -19.16 18.92
C PRO A 33 -20.55 -19.27 18.78
N GLY A 34 -21.17 -20.29 19.39
CA GLY A 34 -22.63 -20.44 19.37
C GLY A 34 -23.32 -19.34 20.16
N PHE A 35 -22.78 -19.01 21.33
CA PHE A 35 -23.27 -17.91 22.15
C PHE A 35 -23.03 -16.54 21.49
N GLN A 36 -21.86 -16.34 20.87
CA GLN A 36 -21.58 -15.13 20.07
C GLN A 36 -22.61 -14.93 18.95
N ALA A 37 -22.97 -15.99 18.22
CA ALA A 37 -23.99 -15.92 17.17
C ALA A 37 -25.39 -15.60 17.72
N ALA A 38 -25.72 -16.06 18.93
CA ALA A 38 -26.97 -15.73 19.62
C ALA A 38 -27.03 -14.23 19.99
N VAL A 39 -25.94 -13.72 20.57
CA VAL A 39 -25.78 -12.32 20.95
C VAL A 39 -25.89 -11.42 19.72
N ALA A 40 -25.20 -11.75 18.63
CA ALA A 40 -25.27 -11.00 17.38
C ALA A 40 -26.70 -10.97 16.78
N GLN A 41 -27.43 -12.09 16.83
CA GLN A 41 -28.82 -12.13 16.37
C GLN A 41 -29.73 -11.22 17.21
N TRP A 42 -29.57 -11.21 18.53
CA TRP A 42 -30.34 -10.32 19.41
C TRP A 42 -29.99 -8.85 19.19
N GLN A 43 -28.71 -8.51 19.04
CA GLN A 43 -28.26 -7.17 18.70
C GLN A 43 -28.87 -6.69 17.37
N ALA A 44 -28.86 -7.54 16.34
CA ALA A 44 -29.45 -7.20 15.04
C ALA A 44 -30.96 -6.91 15.12
N ARG A 45 -31.71 -7.71 15.90
CA ARG A 45 -33.15 -7.48 16.13
C ARG A 45 -33.42 -6.19 16.88
N LEU A 46 -32.59 -5.84 17.86
CA LEU A 46 -32.76 -4.64 18.68
C LEU A 46 -32.24 -3.38 17.98
N ALA A 47 -31.35 -3.51 17.00
CA ALA A 47 -30.85 -2.38 16.22
C ALA A 47 -31.95 -1.65 15.44
N GLU A 48 -32.99 -2.37 14.98
CA GLU A 48 -34.16 -1.74 14.34
C GLU A 48 -34.90 -0.80 15.29
N LEU A 49 -34.99 -1.15 16.57
CA LEU A 49 -35.59 -0.30 17.59
C LEU A 49 -34.70 0.92 17.87
N ASP A 50 -33.39 0.72 18.00
CA ASP A 50 -32.42 1.79 18.22
C ASP A 50 -32.44 2.83 17.09
N ALA A 51 -32.62 2.37 15.83
CA ALA A 51 -32.75 3.24 14.66
C ALA A 51 -33.97 4.17 14.69
N THR A 52 -34.97 3.90 15.55
CA THR A 52 -36.13 4.80 15.74
C THR A 52 -35.87 5.94 16.72
N ALA A 53 -34.76 5.90 17.47
CA ALA A 53 -34.43 6.92 18.44
C ALA A 53 -34.06 8.25 17.75
N PRO A 54 -34.56 9.40 18.24
CA PRO A 54 -34.16 10.69 17.70
C PRO A 54 -32.68 10.97 18.03
N PRO A 55 -31.89 11.50 17.09
CA PRO A 55 -30.49 11.81 17.35
C PRO A 55 -30.36 12.91 18.40
N VAL A 56 -29.55 12.67 19.42
CA VAL A 56 -29.22 13.64 20.47
C VAL A 56 -27.79 14.10 20.25
N LEU A 57 -27.58 15.41 20.14
CA LEU A 57 -26.24 15.96 19.98
C LEU A 57 -25.47 15.79 21.31
N PRO A 58 -24.32 15.09 21.33
CA PRO A 58 -23.50 15.01 22.52
C PRO A 58 -22.91 16.39 22.87
N GLY A 59 -22.58 16.59 24.15
CA GLY A 59 -21.83 17.79 24.56
C GLY A 59 -20.45 17.85 23.90
N ALA A 60 -19.97 19.05 23.59
CA ALA A 60 -18.68 19.25 22.88
C ALA A 60 -17.48 18.58 23.58
N GLU A 61 -17.52 18.50 24.91
CA GLU A 61 -16.45 17.92 25.74
C GLU A 61 -16.49 16.38 25.79
N LEU A 62 -17.58 15.73 25.37
CA LEU A 62 -17.72 14.27 25.49
C LEU A 62 -16.63 13.55 24.70
N TRP A 63 -16.34 14.04 23.50
CA TRP A 63 -15.35 13.41 22.62
C TRP A 63 -13.94 13.50 23.20
N SER A 64 -13.55 14.67 23.70
CA SER A 64 -12.24 14.86 24.35
C SER A 64 -12.08 13.96 25.59
N ARG A 65 -13.15 13.75 26.37
CA ARG A 65 -13.13 12.83 27.52
C ARG A 65 -12.97 11.37 27.10
N ILE A 66 -13.57 10.95 25.99
CA ILE A 66 -13.41 9.59 25.45
C ILE A 66 -11.96 9.39 24.98
N GLU A 67 -11.41 10.34 24.23
CA GLU A 67 -10.01 10.29 23.79
C GLU A 67 -9.06 10.18 24.98
N THR A 68 -9.24 11.02 26.00
CA THR A 68 -8.42 10.98 27.22
C THR A 68 -8.57 9.65 27.96
N GLY A 69 -9.80 9.14 28.11
CA GLY A 69 -10.05 7.87 28.79
C GLY A 69 -9.43 6.66 28.08
N LEU A 70 -9.39 6.66 26.75
CA LEU A 70 -8.73 5.60 25.98
C LEU A 70 -7.21 5.65 26.12
N ASP A 71 -6.62 6.84 26.18
CA ASP A 71 -5.20 7.03 26.45
C ASP A 71 -4.83 6.61 27.88
N GLU A 72 -5.69 6.91 28.86
CA GLU A 72 -5.52 6.48 30.24
C GLU A 72 -5.69 4.97 30.41
N GLU A 73 -6.69 4.34 29.80
CA GLU A 73 -6.90 2.89 29.88
C GLU A 73 -5.79 2.12 29.16
N SER A 74 -5.32 2.62 28.03
CA SER A 74 -4.14 2.04 27.36
C SER A 74 -2.82 2.31 28.11
N ALA A 75 -2.78 3.33 28.99
CA ALA A 75 -1.70 3.54 29.94
C ALA A 75 -1.81 2.62 31.17
N THR A 76 -3.00 2.38 31.73
CA THR A 76 -3.21 1.50 32.90
C THR A 76 -3.03 0.02 32.53
N LEU A 77 -3.51 -0.42 31.36
CA LEU A 77 -3.20 -1.75 30.80
C LEU A 77 -1.71 -1.94 30.49
N ARG A 78 -0.92 -0.87 30.46
CA ARG A 78 0.54 -0.89 30.32
C ARG A 78 1.26 -0.87 31.67
N VAL A 79 0.57 -0.53 32.76
CA VAL A 79 1.10 -0.44 34.14
C VAL A 79 0.77 -1.69 34.97
N GLU A 80 -0.28 -2.43 34.62
CA GLU A 80 -0.76 -3.63 35.35
C GLU A 80 0.02 -4.92 35.02
N ASP A 81 1.35 -4.87 34.93
CA ASP A 81 2.20 -6.06 35.16
C ASP A 81 3.67 -5.67 35.36
N PRO A 82 4.23 -5.69 36.59
CA PRO A 82 5.68 -5.83 36.76
C PRO A 82 6.01 -7.28 36.47
N ALA A 83 6.02 -7.65 35.18
CA ALA A 83 6.56 -8.94 34.76
C ALA A 83 8.01 -9.03 35.27
N PRO A 84 8.45 -10.17 35.84
CA PRO A 84 9.83 -10.36 36.26
C PRO A 84 10.77 -10.07 35.07
N PRO A 85 12.04 -9.66 35.28
CA PRO A 85 12.94 -9.27 34.20
C PRO A 85 13.15 -10.45 33.23
N VAL A 86 12.33 -10.53 32.18
CA VAL A 86 12.45 -11.53 31.13
C VAL A 86 13.55 -11.04 30.21
N ILE A 87 14.62 -11.83 30.09
CA ILE A 87 15.66 -11.63 29.07
C ILE A 87 14.92 -11.45 27.73
N PRO A 88 15.09 -10.31 27.03
CA PRO A 88 14.29 -10.02 25.85
C PRO A 88 14.56 -11.11 24.80
N SER A 89 13.55 -11.95 24.56
CA SER A 89 13.63 -12.92 23.48
C SER A 89 13.53 -12.17 22.15
N PRO A 90 14.24 -12.62 21.09
CA PRO A 90 14.20 -11.97 19.79
C PRO A 90 12.77 -11.93 19.20
N ARG A 91 11.92 -12.90 19.55
CA ARG A 91 10.50 -12.91 19.17
C ARG A 91 9.68 -11.80 19.83
N ALA A 92 9.93 -11.51 21.10
CA ALA A 92 9.25 -10.43 21.81
C ALA A 92 9.65 -9.04 21.26
N ALA A 93 10.94 -8.87 20.94
CA ALA A 93 11.42 -7.64 20.30
C ALA A 93 10.80 -7.43 18.91
N PHE A 94 10.70 -8.49 18.10
CA PHE A 94 10.02 -8.42 16.80
C PHE A 94 8.53 -8.07 16.94
N ALA A 95 7.82 -8.68 17.89
CA ALA A 95 6.41 -8.38 18.15
C ALA A 95 6.20 -6.93 18.62
N ALA A 96 7.10 -6.39 19.44
CA ALA A 96 7.07 -4.99 19.85
C ALA A 96 7.29 -4.04 18.66
N LEU A 97 8.22 -4.38 17.77
CA LEU A 97 8.48 -3.61 16.56
C LEU A 97 7.28 -3.64 15.59
N TRP A 98 6.67 -4.83 15.45
CA TRP A 98 5.47 -5.05 14.62
C TRP A 98 4.23 -4.32 15.14
N ARG A 99 4.10 -4.15 16.46
CA ARG A 99 3.00 -3.37 17.08
C ARG A 99 3.25 -1.86 17.10
N SER A 100 4.44 -1.40 16.70
CA SER A 100 4.76 0.02 16.71
C SER A 100 4.25 0.72 15.46
N LEU A 101 3.24 1.57 15.63
CA LEU A 101 2.70 2.40 14.53
C LEU A 101 3.75 3.35 13.95
N SER A 102 4.63 3.89 14.80
CA SER A 102 5.74 4.75 14.38
C SER A 102 6.74 4.00 13.50
N PHE A 103 7.03 2.73 13.82
CA PHE A 103 7.88 1.88 12.98
C PHE A 103 7.28 1.70 11.58
N TRP A 104 5.99 1.39 11.50
CA TRP A 104 5.29 1.27 10.21
C TRP A 104 5.24 2.57 9.41
N ARG A 105 5.04 3.72 10.08
CA ARG A 105 5.07 5.03 9.41
C ARG A 105 6.44 5.33 8.80
N VAL A 106 7.51 5.11 9.56
CA VAL A 106 8.88 5.35 9.06
C VAL A 106 9.23 4.35 7.96
N ALA A 107 8.89 3.06 8.13
CA ALA A 107 9.12 2.03 7.12
C ALA A 107 8.39 2.35 5.81
N GLY A 108 7.14 2.82 5.88
CA GLY A 108 6.39 3.24 4.70
C GLY A 108 7.03 4.42 3.97
N ILE A 109 7.43 5.47 4.70
CA ILE A 109 8.09 6.66 4.12
C ILE A 109 9.43 6.28 3.48
N ALA A 110 10.24 5.48 4.19
CA ALA A 110 11.53 5.00 3.69
C ALA A 110 11.36 4.14 2.43
N GLY A 111 10.37 3.24 2.40
CA GLY A 111 10.05 2.42 1.24
C GLY A 111 9.61 3.23 0.03
N ALA A 112 8.77 4.25 0.24
CA ALA A 112 8.35 5.17 -0.83
C ALA A 112 9.54 5.94 -1.40
N PHE A 113 10.42 6.46 -0.53
CA PHE A 113 11.62 7.19 -0.96
C PHE A 113 12.60 6.29 -1.72
N ALA A 114 12.85 5.07 -1.22
CA ALA A 114 13.69 4.09 -1.90
C ALA A 114 13.14 3.73 -3.29
N SER A 115 11.82 3.55 -3.41
CA SER A 115 11.15 3.25 -4.68
C SER A 115 11.28 4.41 -5.66
N LEU A 116 11.14 5.65 -5.20
CA LEU A 116 11.32 6.84 -6.02
C LEU A 116 12.76 6.95 -6.54
N LEU A 117 13.75 6.75 -5.68
CA LEU A 117 15.17 6.75 -6.07
C LEU A 117 15.47 5.62 -7.07
N LEU A 118 14.91 4.44 -6.86
CA LEU A 118 15.07 3.32 -7.78
C LEU A 118 14.44 3.62 -9.15
N ALA A 119 13.24 4.18 -9.19
CA ALA A 119 12.58 4.58 -10.43
C ALA A 119 13.38 5.66 -11.18
N LEU A 120 13.90 6.66 -10.47
CA LEU A 120 14.80 7.68 -11.03
C LEU A 120 16.09 7.04 -11.56
N GLY A 121 16.72 6.16 -10.79
CA GLY A 121 17.94 5.46 -11.17
C GLY A 121 17.75 4.61 -12.43
N VAL A 122 16.68 3.82 -12.48
CA VAL A 122 16.31 3.01 -13.65
C VAL A 122 15.98 3.87 -14.85
N GLY A 123 15.20 4.95 -14.68
CA GLY A 123 14.87 5.88 -15.76
C GLY A 123 16.12 6.55 -16.35
N LEU A 124 17.03 7.02 -15.49
CA LEU A 124 18.30 7.60 -15.92
C LEU A 124 19.18 6.56 -16.63
N LEU A 125 19.22 5.32 -16.15
CA LEU A 125 19.99 4.25 -16.80
C LEU A 125 19.38 3.86 -18.15
N ALA A 126 18.05 3.82 -18.26
CA ALA A 126 17.34 3.56 -19.51
C ALA A 126 17.59 4.66 -20.55
N THR A 127 17.68 5.94 -20.14
CA THR A 127 18.07 7.02 -21.06
C THR A 127 19.53 6.94 -21.52
N ARG A 128 20.39 6.29 -20.75
CA ARG A 128 21.81 6.08 -21.07
C ARG A 128 22.11 4.78 -21.79
N ALA A 129 21.13 3.86 -21.89
CA ALA A 129 21.28 2.67 -22.69
C ALA A 129 21.56 3.11 -24.13
N VAL A 130 22.81 2.95 -24.55
CA VAL A 130 23.27 3.30 -25.90
C VAL A 130 22.38 2.53 -26.87
N ARG A 131 21.67 3.25 -27.74
CA ARG A 131 20.86 2.61 -28.78
C ARG A 131 21.84 1.95 -29.74
N GLU A 132 21.85 0.62 -29.80
CA GLU A 132 22.64 -0.10 -30.79
C GLU A 132 21.94 0.00 -32.16
N PRO A 133 22.62 0.49 -33.20
CA PRO A 133 22.03 0.54 -34.54
C PRO A 133 21.88 -0.87 -35.10
N VAL A 134 20.70 -1.17 -35.65
CA VAL A 134 20.39 -2.47 -36.26
C VAL A 134 20.92 -2.56 -37.68
N LEU A 135 20.98 -1.42 -38.39
CA LEU A 135 21.52 -1.33 -39.73
C LEU A 135 22.49 -0.14 -39.80
N ILE A 136 23.70 -0.40 -40.30
CA ILE A 136 24.70 0.62 -40.59
C ILE A 136 24.91 0.61 -42.10
N ALA A 137 24.53 1.69 -42.78
CA ALA A 137 24.77 1.89 -44.20
C ALA A 137 25.85 2.95 -44.40
N VAL A 138 26.83 2.66 -45.24
CA VAL A 138 27.88 3.62 -45.62
C VAL A 138 27.56 4.16 -47.01
N LEU A 139 27.31 5.45 -47.10
CA LEU A 139 27.06 6.15 -48.36
C LEU A 139 28.40 6.46 -49.02
N LEU A 140 28.61 5.91 -50.21
CA LEU A 140 29.81 6.14 -51.01
C LEU A 140 29.52 7.22 -52.07
N THR A 141 30.51 8.07 -52.32
CA THR A 141 30.53 8.99 -53.46
C THR A 141 30.78 8.23 -54.77
N GLU A 142 30.60 8.90 -55.91
CA GLU A 142 30.92 8.34 -57.24
C GLU A 142 32.41 7.96 -57.39
N GLN A 143 33.30 8.54 -56.56
CA GLN A 143 34.72 8.14 -56.49
C GLN A 143 34.99 7.00 -55.49
N ASN A 144 33.96 6.29 -55.04
CA ASN A 144 34.04 5.18 -54.08
C ASN A 144 34.65 5.59 -52.72
N ARG A 145 34.51 6.87 -52.33
CA ARG A 145 34.93 7.39 -51.02
C ARG A 145 33.73 7.52 -50.08
N PRO A 146 33.85 7.16 -48.79
CA PRO A 146 32.76 7.24 -47.83
C PRO A 146 32.40 8.69 -47.49
N ALA A 147 31.18 9.11 -47.84
CA ALA A 147 30.65 10.46 -47.63
C ALA A 147 29.94 10.60 -46.28
N ALA A 148 29.16 9.59 -45.90
CA ALA A 148 28.35 9.61 -44.68
C ALA A 148 28.03 8.18 -44.21
N VAL A 149 27.73 8.05 -42.91
CA VAL A 149 27.22 6.83 -42.29
C VAL A 149 25.79 7.07 -41.85
N VAL A 150 24.89 6.14 -42.17
CA VAL A 150 23.51 6.14 -41.71
C VAL A 150 23.33 5.00 -40.72
N ASN A 151 22.99 5.37 -39.48
CA ASN A 151 22.62 4.44 -38.43
C ASN A 151 21.09 4.38 -38.36
N ALA A 152 20.50 3.21 -38.60
CA ALA A 152 19.07 2.98 -38.38
C ALA A 152 18.87 2.15 -37.12
N PHE A 153 17.98 2.62 -36.25
CA PHE A 153 17.68 2.01 -34.97
C PHE A 153 16.37 1.21 -35.04
N ALA A 154 16.20 0.25 -34.13
CA ALA A 154 15.00 -0.60 -34.05
C ALA A 154 13.70 0.18 -33.78
N ASP A 155 13.81 1.41 -33.28
CA ASP A 155 12.70 2.31 -32.94
C ASP A 155 12.19 3.12 -34.15
N GLY A 156 12.77 2.92 -35.34
CA GLY A 156 12.41 3.62 -36.57
C GLY A 156 13.11 4.97 -36.76
N ASN A 157 13.96 5.38 -35.82
CA ASN A 157 14.80 6.57 -36.00
C ASN A 157 16.02 6.24 -36.88
N ALA A 158 16.45 7.22 -37.67
CA ALA A 158 17.67 7.15 -38.45
C ALA A 158 18.53 8.38 -38.20
N GLU A 159 19.83 8.17 -38.01
CA GLU A 159 20.82 9.22 -37.80
C GLU A 159 21.84 9.20 -38.93
N LEU A 160 22.05 10.35 -39.58
CA LEU A 160 23.08 10.53 -40.61
C LEU A 160 24.27 11.28 -40.00
N ILE A 161 25.42 10.61 -40.01
CA ILE A 161 26.70 11.16 -39.56
C ILE A 161 27.53 11.45 -40.82
N PRO A 162 27.65 12.72 -41.26
CA PRO A 162 28.46 13.08 -42.41
C PRO A 162 29.95 12.99 -42.06
N LEU A 163 30.73 12.30 -42.88
CA LEU A 163 32.19 12.20 -42.75
C LEU A 163 32.91 13.29 -43.55
N GLU A 164 32.25 13.81 -44.58
CA GLU A 164 32.67 14.97 -45.36
C GLU A 164 31.54 16.01 -45.37
N ALA A 165 31.88 17.29 -45.56
CA ALA A 165 30.89 18.36 -45.63
C ALA A 165 30.06 18.22 -46.91
N ILE A 166 28.78 17.89 -46.77
CA ILE A 166 27.81 17.82 -47.88
C ILE A 166 27.19 19.21 -48.04
N PRO A 167 27.53 19.99 -49.10
CA PRO A 167 26.96 21.32 -49.30
C PRO A 167 25.49 21.20 -49.69
N VAL A 168 24.59 21.62 -48.79
CA VAL A 168 23.14 21.67 -49.05
C VAL A 168 22.75 23.08 -49.51
N PRO A 169 22.12 23.23 -50.69
CA PRO A 169 21.65 24.54 -51.16
C PRO A 169 20.60 25.15 -50.20
N PRO A 170 20.56 26.49 -50.06
CA PRO A 170 19.58 27.15 -49.20
C PRO A 170 18.15 26.86 -49.69
N GLY A 171 17.31 26.39 -48.77
CA GLY A 171 15.92 25.99 -49.05
C GLY A 171 15.75 24.54 -49.51
N GLN A 172 16.82 23.73 -49.53
CA GLN A 172 16.76 22.29 -49.80
C GLN A 172 17.05 21.47 -48.54
N ALA A 173 16.50 20.26 -48.47
CA ALA A 173 16.73 19.30 -47.40
C ALA A 173 17.29 17.99 -47.97
N LEU A 174 18.14 17.31 -47.20
CA LEU A 174 18.61 15.97 -47.53
C LEU A 174 17.55 14.96 -47.11
N GLU A 175 17.16 14.10 -48.04
CA GLU A 175 16.20 13.01 -47.80
C GLU A 175 16.90 11.68 -48.00
N ILE A 176 16.65 10.75 -47.07
CA ILE A 176 17.18 9.38 -47.12
C ILE A 176 15.99 8.44 -47.25
N TRP A 177 16.08 7.54 -48.21
CA TRP A 177 15.05 6.57 -48.49
C TRP A 177 15.61 5.17 -48.26
N THR A 178 14.97 4.40 -47.38
CA THR A 178 15.28 2.98 -47.24
C THR A 178 14.34 2.18 -48.11
N LEU A 179 14.89 1.30 -48.95
CA LEU A 179 14.09 0.35 -49.72
C LEU A 179 13.92 -0.91 -48.88
N TRP A 180 12.72 -1.13 -48.35
CA TRP A 180 12.42 -2.35 -47.61
C TRP A 180 12.16 -3.50 -48.60
N ASP A 181 13.03 -4.51 -48.62
CA ASP A 181 12.79 -5.76 -49.34
C ASP A 181 12.28 -6.84 -48.38
N ARG A 182 11.16 -7.47 -48.72
CA ARG A 182 10.50 -8.48 -47.87
C ARG A 182 10.82 -9.85 -48.48
N ALA A 183 11.98 -10.40 -48.13
CA ALA A 183 12.31 -11.80 -48.41
C ALA A 183 11.40 -12.77 -47.64
#